data_AF-A0A956MT14-F1
#
_entry.id   AF-A0A956MT14-F1
#
_cell.length_a   1.000
_cell.length_b   1.000
_cell.length_c   1.000
_cell.angle_alpha   90.00
_cell.angle_beta   90.00
_cell.angle_gamma   90.00
#
_symmetry.space_group_name_H-M   'P 1'
#
loop_
_entity.id
_entity.type
_entity.pdbx_description
1 polymer ?
#
loop_
_entity_poly.entity_id
_entity_poly.type
_entity_poly.pdbx_seq_one_letter_code
_entity_poly.pdbx_strand_id
1 'polypeptide(L)'
;MQTKGTNIGMTFISYARADQDFALRLAHDLRAAGADIWLDQLDIASGQRWDHEVHRALGACESFIVVLSPTSVASENVLDELAFALDKKKTVLPVLYQSCDMPFRLIRIQYSDFTGEYARGMKNLLSVLKIPAPKPPTAAPQAQLTTAKAGKNAQPNDEQTSRLVQDSQANHPLKAKRNPGWLWQYKGTVLTVLALAIVCTILALNDWPKGKISLGGGDLSQQAEAERPAQKNDETHYRPVVLTLRTKPATLSADQVKAMLIEKDFYDLQRNKSGKGVTNVYEIQANGQVVYDGTTGLYWQQSGSLDYMAFKDAQAYITKLNDDKFAGYDDWRLPTVEEAMSLMEPERKNGNLFIEPIFDNKQYWIWTSDKAAARRVWLVLFDFGHCYNPAYDDFSVRAVRS
;
A
#
# COMPACT_ATOMS: atom_id res chain seq x y z
N MET A 1 42.01 -16.91 8.55
CA MET A 1 41.35 -16.11 7.49
C MET A 1 39.89 -16.50 7.47
N GLN A 2 39.00 -15.66 8.00
CA GLN A 2 37.55 -15.88 7.90
C GLN A 2 37.11 -15.38 6.52
N THR A 3 36.48 -16.24 5.73
CA THR A 3 35.87 -15.88 4.46
C THR A 3 34.73 -14.90 4.74
N LYS A 4 34.85 -13.66 4.26
CA LYS A 4 33.72 -12.71 4.19
C LYS A 4 32.62 -13.38 3.36
N GLY A 5 31.59 -13.89 4.03
CA GLY A 5 30.36 -14.31 3.37
C GLY A 5 29.79 -13.09 2.66
N THR A 6 29.65 -13.17 1.34
CA THR A 6 28.91 -12.18 0.56
C THR A 6 27.49 -12.15 1.14
N ASN A 7 27.10 -11.07 1.81
CA ASN A 7 25.70 -10.86 2.15
C ASN A 7 24.95 -10.74 0.83
N ILE A 8 24.25 -11.81 0.45
CA ILE A 8 23.32 -11.78 -0.68
C ILE A 8 22.04 -11.21 -0.08
N GLY A 9 21.70 -9.97 -0.44
CA GLY A 9 20.47 -9.35 0.04
C GLY A 9 19.23 -10.13 -0.38
N MET A 10 18.17 -9.94 0.40
CA MET A 10 16.86 -10.54 0.18
C MET A 10 16.42 -10.42 -1.28
N THR A 11 16.02 -11.54 -1.88
CA THR A 11 15.54 -11.64 -3.26
C THR A 11 14.05 -11.92 -3.25
N PHE A 12 13.29 -11.03 -3.87
CA PHE A 12 11.84 -11.17 -4.04
C PHE A 12 11.54 -11.94 -5.33
N ILE A 13 10.60 -12.88 -5.30
CA ILE A 13 10.12 -13.60 -6.49
C ILE A 13 8.66 -13.24 -6.78
N SER A 14 8.44 -12.53 -7.89
CA SER A 14 7.13 -12.20 -8.44
C SER A 14 6.71 -13.23 -9.50
N TYR A 15 5.47 -13.72 -9.41
CA TYR A 15 4.92 -14.73 -10.32
C TYR A 15 3.38 -14.65 -10.35
N ALA A 16 2.75 -15.06 -11.46
CA ALA A 16 1.29 -15.20 -11.47
C ALA A 16 0.87 -16.49 -10.76
N ARG A 17 -0.29 -16.48 -10.11
CA ARG A 17 -0.82 -17.65 -9.36
C ARG A 17 -0.82 -18.96 -10.17
N ALA A 18 -1.10 -18.90 -11.46
CA ALA A 18 -1.09 -20.06 -12.35
C ALA A 18 0.30 -20.73 -12.46
N ASP A 19 1.37 -20.01 -12.12
CA ASP A 19 2.77 -20.44 -12.18
C ASP A 19 3.34 -20.83 -10.80
N GLN A 20 2.48 -20.99 -9.79
CA GLN A 20 2.86 -21.24 -8.39
C GLN A 20 3.75 -22.47 -8.22
N ASP A 21 3.44 -23.58 -8.88
CA ASP A 21 4.23 -24.82 -8.77
C ASP A 21 5.69 -24.61 -9.22
N PHE A 22 5.89 -23.84 -10.29
CA PHE A 22 7.21 -23.48 -10.76
C PHE A 22 7.91 -22.52 -9.79
N ALA A 23 7.21 -21.47 -9.33
CA ALA A 23 7.77 -20.47 -8.45
C ALA A 23 8.19 -21.05 -7.08
N LEU A 24 7.39 -21.96 -6.51
CA LEU A 24 7.70 -22.70 -5.29
C LEU A 24 8.95 -23.58 -5.45
N ARG A 25 9.03 -24.32 -6.55
CA ARG A 25 10.21 -25.16 -6.86
C ARG A 25 11.46 -24.30 -7.00
N LEU A 26 11.37 -23.19 -7.75
CA LEU A 26 12.46 -22.26 -7.96
C LEU A 26 12.95 -21.67 -6.63
N ALA A 27 12.04 -21.21 -5.78
CA ALA A 27 12.37 -20.66 -4.46
C ALA A 27 13.05 -21.70 -3.56
N HIS A 28 12.54 -22.93 -3.53
CA HIS A 28 13.12 -24.03 -2.77
C HIS A 28 14.58 -24.28 -3.19
N ASP A 29 14.83 -24.39 -4.49
CA ASP A 29 16.16 -24.71 -5.02
C ASP A 29 17.14 -23.54 -4.84
N LEU A 30 16.67 -22.30 -4.95
CA LEU A 30 17.48 -21.11 -4.66
C LEU A 30 17.83 -20.99 -3.18
N ARG A 31 16.89 -21.29 -2.26
CA ARG A 31 17.16 -21.36 -0.82
C ARG A 31 18.17 -22.46 -0.50
N ALA A 32 18.04 -23.63 -1.13
CA ALA A 32 19.00 -24.73 -0.97
C ALA A 32 20.41 -24.36 -1.48
N ALA A 33 20.51 -23.46 -2.45
CA ALA A 33 21.78 -22.89 -2.91
C ALA A 33 22.32 -21.78 -1.98
N GLY A 34 21.56 -21.32 -0.99
CA GLY A 34 21.99 -20.30 -0.02
C GLY A 34 21.48 -18.88 -0.31
N ALA A 35 20.49 -18.71 -1.20
CA ALA A 35 19.84 -17.42 -1.43
C ALA A 35 18.82 -17.11 -0.32
N ASP A 36 18.75 -15.86 0.11
CA ASP A 36 17.66 -15.36 0.95
C ASP A 36 16.45 -15.03 0.05
N ILE A 37 15.47 -15.94 0.01
CA ILE A 37 14.32 -15.85 -0.89
C ILE A 37 13.05 -15.49 -0.12
N TRP A 38 12.45 -14.40 -0.56
CA TRP A 38 11.05 -14.09 -0.31
C TRP A 38 10.24 -14.49 -1.53
N LEU A 39 9.27 -15.37 -1.30
CA LEU A 39 8.36 -15.86 -2.33
C LEU A 39 6.96 -15.56 -1.84
N ASP A 40 6.16 -14.93 -2.71
CA ASP A 40 4.75 -14.73 -2.43
C ASP A 40 4.03 -16.08 -2.23
N GLN A 41 3.00 -16.14 -1.39
CA GLN A 41 2.14 -17.32 -1.24
C GLN A 41 0.71 -16.93 -1.56
N LEU A 42 0.31 -17.11 -2.83
CA LEU A 42 -1.06 -16.90 -3.29
C LEU A 42 -1.97 -18.12 -3.01
N ASP A 43 -1.95 -18.61 -1.77
CA ASP A 43 -3.01 -19.49 -1.29
C ASP A 43 -3.78 -18.86 -0.13
N ILE A 44 -5.00 -18.44 -0.50
CA ILE A 44 -6.27 -18.52 0.24
C ILE A 44 -6.91 -17.16 0.59
N ALA A 45 -8.19 -17.07 0.22
CA ALA A 45 -9.29 -16.22 0.69
C ALA A 45 -8.96 -14.86 1.34
N SER A 46 -9.49 -13.80 0.72
CA SER A 46 -9.69 -12.44 1.23
C SER A 46 -9.64 -12.35 2.76
N GLY A 47 -8.50 -11.91 3.29
CA GLY A 47 -8.22 -12.03 4.72
C GLY A 47 -6.80 -11.67 5.16
N GLN A 48 -6.23 -10.60 4.60
CA GLN A 48 -5.70 -9.49 5.40
C GLN A 48 -4.52 -9.75 6.35
N ARG A 49 -3.32 -9.47 5.81
CA ARG A 49 -2.02 -9.22 6.46
C ARG A 49 -0.84 -9.35 5.48
N TRP A 50 -1.06 -9.91 4.29
CA TRP A 50 0.02 -10.28 3.39
C TRP A 50 0.44 -9.16 2.42
N ASP A 51 -0.48 -8.28 1.97
CA ASP A 51 -0.15 -7.17 1.04
C ASP A 51 0.89 -6.19 1.62
N HIS A 52 0.89 -6.00 2.94
CA HIS A 52 1.90 -5.23 3.67
C HIS A 52 3.25 -5.90 3.67
N GLU A 53 3.28 -7.21 3.90
CA GLU A 53 4.52 -7.99 3.88
C GLU A 53 5.10 -8.04 2.47
N VAL A 54 4.26 -8.14 1.44
CA VAL A 54 4.66 -8.10 0.03
C VAL A 54 5.32 -6.75 -0.30
N HIS A 55 4.65 -5.63 0.01
CA HIS A 55 5.21 -4.29 -0.25
C HIS A 55 6.48 -4.01 0.58
N ARG A 56 6.50 -4.45 1.84
CA ARG A 56 7.68 -4.34 2.72
C ARG A 56 8.85 -5.15 2.16
N ALA A 57 8.60 -6.39 1.77
CA ALA A 57 9.58 -7.28 1.17
C ALA A 57 10.11 -6.73 -0.15
N LEU A 58 9.24 -6.25 -1.03
CA LEU A 58 9.58 -5.62 -2.29
C LEU A 58 10.38 -4.32 -2.08
N GLY A 59 10.05 -3.55 -1.05
CA GLY A 59 10.81 -2.37 -0.64
C GLY A 59 12.21 -2.71 -0.14
N ALA A 60 12.32 -3.77 0.67
CA ALA A 60 13.56 -4.20 1.31
C ALA A 60 14.48 -5.05 0.40
N CYS A 61 13.95 -5.70 -0.64
CA CYS A 61 14.73 -6.61 -1.47
C CYS A 61 15.84 -5.87 -2.26
N GLU A 62 16.97 -6.53 -2.47
CA GLU A 62 18.04 -6.02 -3.33
C GLU A 62 17.91 -6.52 -4.77
N SER A 63 17.41 -7.75 -4.91
CA SER A 63 17.15 -8.42 -6.18
C SER A 63 15.66 -8.75 -6.32
N PHE A 64 15.16 -8.66 -7.54
CA PHE A 64 13.77 -8.93 -7.88
C PHE A 64 13.73 -9.89 -9.07
N ILE A 65 13.29 -11.12 -8.83
CA ILE A 65 13.05 -12.12 -9.87
C ILE A 65 11.60 -11.97 -10.32
N VAL A 66 11.39 -11.87 -11.64
CA VAL A 66 10.06 -11.95 -12.25
C VAL A 66 9.96 -13.21 -13.09
N VAL A 67 9.01 -14.08 -12.76
CA VAL A 67 8.68 -15.28 -13.55
C VAL A 67 7.79 -14.86 -14.71
N LEU A 68 8.26 -15.08 -15.93
CA LEU A 68 7.59 -14.66 -17.16
C LEU A 68 6.89 -15.85 -17.83
N SER A 69 5.61 -15.65 -18.07
CA SER A 69 4.65 -16.57 -18.70
C SER A 69 3.51 -15.72 -19.29
N PRO A 70 2.65 -16.25 -20.18
CA PRO A 70 1.47 -15.56 -20.66
C PRO A 70 0.54 -15.05 -19.54
N THR A 71 0.42 -15.81 -18.45
CA THR A 71 -0.40 -15.46 -17.28
C THR A 71 0.22 -14.36 -16.44
N SER A 72 1.56 -14.35 -16.33
CA SER A 72 2.33 -13.33 -15.61
C SER A 72 2.29 -11.98 -16.33
N VAL A 73 2.49 -11.96 -17.65
CA VAL A 73 2.46 -10.70 -18.43
C VAL A 73 1.06 -10.11 -18.54
N ALA A 74 0.00 -10.91 -18.31
CA ALA A 74 -1.38 -10.45 -18.24
C ALA A 74 -1.81 -10.04 -16.82
N SER A 75 -0.96 -10.25 -15.80
CA SER A 75 -1.27 -9.94 -14.41
C SER A 75 -0.84 -8.52 -14.05
N GLU A 76 -1.81 -7.67 -13.69
CA GLU A 76 -1.53 -6.29 -13.24
C GLU A 76 -0.62 -6.27 -12.01
N ASN A 77 -0.86 -7.13 -11.02
CA ASN A 77 0.02 -7.24 -9.84
C ASN A 77 1.48 -7.49 -10.21
N VAL A 78 1.76 -8.45 -11.10
CA VAL A 78 3.14 -8.75 -11.50
C VAL A 78 3.76 -7.59 -12.26
N LEU A 79 2.98 -6.92 -13.13
CA LEU A 79 3.45 -5.74 -13.86
C LEU A 79 3.70 -4.53 -12.95
N ASP A 80 2.87 -4.32 -11.93
CA ASP A 80 3.01 -3.25 -10.94
C ASP A 80 4.24 -3.46 -10.05
N GLU A 81 4.44 -4.68 -9.56
CA GLU A 81 5.64 -5.04 -8.80
C GLU A 81 6.91 -4.89 -9.64
N LEU A 82 6.87 -5.32 -10.91
CA LEU A 82 7.96 -5.14 -11.85
C LEU A 82 8.25 -3.65 -12.10
N ALA A 83 7.21 -2.84 -12.32
CA ALA A 83 7.37 -1.41 -12.50
C ALA A 83 8.00 -0.75 -11.28
N PHE A 84 7.53 -1.09 -10.08
CA PHE A 84 8.09 -0.62 -8.81
C PHE A 84 9.56 -1.01 -8.66
N ALA A 85 9.91 -2.28 -8.92
CA ALA A 85 11.29 -2.76 -8.82
C ALA A 85 12.24 -2.02 -9.77
N LEU A 86 11.79 -1.78 -11.01
CA LEU A 86 12.55 -1.00 -11.99
C LEU A 86 12.71 0.46 -11.57
N ASP A 87 11.63 1.10 -11.11
CA ASP A 87 11.63 2.51 -10.70
C ASP A 87 12.52 2.74 -9.46
N LYS A 88 12.57 1.75 -8.56
CA LYS A 88 13.49 1.72 -7.40
C LYS A 88 14.90 1.26 -7.75
N LYS A 89 15.22 1.03 -9.03
CA LYS A 89 16.53 0.59 -9.53
C LYS A 89 17.03 -0.69 -8.85
N LYS A 90 16.10 -1.61 -8.52
CA LYS A 90 16.44 -2.93 -7.99
C LYS A 90 17.15 -3.76 -9.07
N THR A 91 17.87 -4.80 -8.65
CA THR A 91 18.45 -5.76 -9.60
C THR A 91 17.35 -6.68 -10.13
N VAL A 92 16.78 -6.36 -11.30
CA VAL A 92 15.71 -7.15 -11.91
C VAL A 92 16.29 -8.32 -12.71
N LEU A 93 15.80 -9.52 -12.40
CA LEU A 93 16.26 -10.80 -12.95
C LEU A 93 15.09 -11.54 -13.61
N PRO A 94 14.88 -11.35 -14.91
CA PRO A 94 13.79 -12.04 -15.60
C PRO A 94 14.07 -13.53 -15.74
N VAL A 95 13.07 -14.35 -15.40
CA VAL A 95 13.07 -15.81 -15.55
C VAL A 95 11.99 -16.18 -16.56
N LEU A 96 12.40 -16.57 -17.77
CA LEU A 96 11.46 -16.99 -18.81
C LEU A 96 11.02 -18.43 -18.57
N TYR A 97 9.82 -18.62 -18.02
CA TYR A 97 9.24 -19.92 -17.72
C TYR A 97 8.45 -20.47 -18.91
N GLN A 98 7.66 -19.62 -19.57
CA GLN A 98 6.91 -19.95 -20.78
C GLN A 98 7.07 -18.84 -21.82
N SER A 99 6.99 -19.19 -23.11
CA SER A 99 7.03 -18.19 -24.19
C SER A 99 5.89 -17.19 -24.04
N CYS A 100 6.20 -15.90 -24.01
CA CYS A 100 5.24 -14.82 -23.82
C CYS A 100 5.70 -13.52 -24.48
N ASP A 101 4.79 -12.56 -24.64
CA ASP A 101 5.12 -11.22 -25.13
C ASP A 101 5.92 -10.46 -24.07
N MET A 102 7.21 -10.27 -24.32
CA MET A 102 8.12 -9.67 -23.36
C MET A 102 7.73 -8.21 -23.06
N PRO A 103 7.53 -7.82 -21.79
CA PRO A 103 7.27 -6.44 -21.44
C PRO A 103 8.37 -5.52 -21.95
N PHE A 104 8.01 -4.37 -22.54
CA PHE A 104 8.95 -3.47 -23.21
C PHE A 104 10.14 -3.07 -22.32
N ARG A 105 9.89 -2.84 -21.02
CA ARG A 105 10.91 -2.47 -20.04
C ARG A 105 11.97 -3.56 -19.83
N LEU A 106 11.68 -4.82 -20.18
CA LEU A 106 12.59 -5.96 -20.02
C LEU A 106 13.35 -6.35 -21.30
N ILE A 107 13.02 -5.79 -22.47
CA ILE A 107 13.64 -6.15 -23.76
C ILE A 107 15.18 -6.03 -23.74
N ARG A 108 15.71 -5.10 -22.94
CA ARG A 108 17.15 -4.82 -22.83
C ARG A 108 17.84 -5.57 -21.69
N ILE A 109 17.11 -6.39 -20.93
CA ILE A 109 17.61 -7.11 -19.78
C ILE A 109 17.78 -8.59 -20.17
N GLN A 110 18.96 -9.16 -19.88
CA GLN A 110 19.21 -10.57 -20.12
C GLN A 110 18.35 -11.42 -19.16
N TYR A 111 17.68 -12.44 -19.69
CA TYR A 111 16.83 -13.34 -18.92
C TYR A 111 17.47 -14.72 -18.75
N SER A 112 17.07 -15.42 -17.70
CA SER A 112 17.37 -16.85 -17.51
C SER A 112 16.26 -17.68 -18.16
N ASP A 113 16.62 -18.50 -19.15
CA ASP A 113 15.68 -19.34 -19.90
C ASP A 113 15.41 -20.67 -19.17
N PHE A 114 14.15 -20.88 -18.78
CA PHE A 114 13.61 -22.09 -18.15
C PHE A 114 12.57 -22.79 -19.03
N THR A 115 12.40 -22.37 -20.30
CA THR A 115 11.50 -23.05 -21.26
C THR A 115 12.04 -24.41 -21.70
N GLY A 116 13.35 -24.63 -21.58
CA GLY A 116 14.03 -25.90 -21.82
C GLY A 116 14.38 -26.67 -20.54
N GLU A 117 15.62 -27.14 -20.43
CA GLU A 117 16.06 -27.90 -19.25
C GLU A 117 16.21 -27.02 -18.00
N TYR A 118 15.45 -27.34 -16.96
CA TYR A 118 15.47 -26.64 -15.67
C TYR A 118 16.88 -26.49 -15.07
N ALA A 119 17.71 -27.54 -15.14
CA ALA A 119 19.07 -27.52 -14.59
C ALA A 119 19.96 -26.47 -15.27
N ARG A 120 19.76 -26.24 -16.58
CA ARG A 120 20.48 -25.21 -17.36
C ARG A 120 20.04 -23.81 -16.93
N GLY A 121 18.74 -23.58 -16.79
CA GLY A 121 18.18 -22.32 -16.30
C GLY A 121 18.69 -21.98 -14.90
N MET A 122 18.67 -22.96 -13.99
CA MET A 122 19.14 -22.81 -12.61
C MET A 122 20.63 -22.43 -12.54
N LYS A 123 21.49 -23.10 -13.33
CA LYS A 123 22.92 -22.77 -13.39
C LYS A 123 23.16 -21.33 -13.81
N ASN A 124 22.44 -20.86 -14.83
CA ASN A 124 22.54 -19.47 -15.31
C ASN A 124 22.09 -18.49 -14.22
N LEU A 125 20.94 -18.74 -13.59
CA LEU A 125 20.38 -17.87 -12.56
C LEU A 125 21.32 -17.74 -11.34
N LEU A 126 21.89 -18.85 -10.86
CA LEU A 126 22.84 -18.85 -9.75
C LEU A 126 24.12 -18.07 -10.06
N SER A 127 24.60 -18.15 -11.31
CA SER A 127 25.78 -17.38 -11.74
C SER A 127 25.52 -15.86 -11.69
N VAL A 128 24.30 -15.43 -12.02
CA VAL A 128 23.91 -14.01 -11.99
C VAL A 128 23.74 -13.52 -10.55
N LEU A 129 23.19 -14.37 -9.67
CA LEU A 129 23.06 -14.09 -8.24
C LEU A 129 24.39 -14.15 -7.46
N LYS A 130 25.51 -14.52 -8.12
CA LYS A 130 26.85 -14.67 -7.52
C LYS A 130 26.88 -15.67 -6.35
N ILE A 131 26.04 -16.70 -6.40
CA ILE A 131 25.93 -17.74 -5.38
C ILE A 131 26.78 -18.95 -5.82
N PRO A 132 27.75 -19.43 -5.00
CA PRO A 132 28.48 -20.64 -5.32
C PRO A 132 27.50 -21.82 -5.42
N ALA A 133 27.54 -22.57 -6.53
CA ALA A 133 26.63 -23.68 -6.76
C ALA A 133 26.56 -24.65 -5.56
N PRO A 134 25.37 -25.17 -5.20
CA PRO A 134 25.24 -26.10 -4.09
C PRO A 134 26.10 -27.34 -4.32
N LYS A 135 26.84 -27.75 -3.28
CA LYS A 135 27.55 -29.03 -3.26
C LYS A 135 26.50 -30.15 -3.34
N PRO A 136 26.64 -31.14 -4.24
CA PRO A 136 25.67 -32.22 -4.33
C PRO A 136 25.57 -32.95 -2.99
N PRO A 137 24.37 -33.36 -2.55
CA PRO A 137 24.20 -34.11 -1.33
C PRO A 137 25.02 -35.41 -1.39
N THR A 138 25.88 -35.59 -0.41
CA THR A 138 26.56 -36.86 -0.14
C THR A 138 25.50 -37.94 -0.01
N ALA A 139 25.53 -38.92 -0.91
CA ALA A 139 24.64 -40.07 -0.89
C ALA A 139 24.68 -40.74 0.48
N ALA A 140 23.54 -40.74 1.19
CA ALA A 140 23.31 -41.69 2.26
C ALA A 140 22.87 -43.04 1.62
N PRO A 141 23.30 -44.19 2.17
CA PRO A 141 23.19 -45.48 1.49
C PRO A 141 21.74 -45.91 1.27
N GLN A 142 21.47 -46.43 0.06
CA GLN A 142 20.22 -47.09 -0.28
C GLN A 142 20.01 -48.35 0.58
N ALA A 143 18.89 -48.42 1.30
CA ALA A 143 18.36 -49.68 1.83
C ALA A 143 17.32 -50.22 0.86
N GLN A 144 17.66 -51.31 0.17
CA GLN A 144 16.75 -52.10 -0.65
C GLN A 144 15.81 -52.93 0.25
N LEU A 145 14.55 -53.04 -0.18
CA LEU A 145 13.49 -53.89 0.40
C LEU A 145 13.86 -55.38 0.32
N THR A 146 13.59 -56.13 1.39
CA THR A 146 13.09 -57.51 1.28
C THR A 146 12.06 -57.84 2.37
N THR A 147 10.93 -58.35 1.91
CA THR A 147 9.82 -58.96 2.65
C THR A 147 10.18 -60.26 3.37
N ALA A 148 9.68 -60.50 4.58
CA ALA A 148 9.36 -61.84 5.09
C ALA A 148 8.43 -61.78 6.32
N LYS A 149 7.48 -62.72 6.39
CA LYS A 149 6.44 -62.90 7.41
C LYS A 149 6.90 -63.82 8.56
N ALA A 150 6.24 -63.63 9.72
CA ALA A 150 5.82 -64.59 10.76
C ALA A 150 6.83 -65.10 11.81
N GLY A 151 6.43 -64.99 13.10
CA GLY A 151 6.82 -65.95 14.14
C GLY A 151 6.95 -65.46 15.60
N LYS A 152 5.82 -65.50 16.34
CA LYS A 152 5.61 -65.93 17.76
C LYS A 152 6.46 -65.39 18.95
N ASN A 153 5.68 -65.02 19.98
CA ASN A 153 5.82 -65.23 21.45
C ASN A 153 7.06 -64.72 22.19
N ALA A 154 6.87 -63.81 23.16
CA ALA A 154 6.76 -64.14 24.60
C ALA A 154 6.97 -62.89 25.50
N GLN A 155 6.02 -62.67 26.42
CA GLN A 155 6.16 -61.90 27.67
C GLN A 155 6.68 -62.86 28.77
N PRO A 156 7.27 -62.40 29.91
CA PRO A 156 6.53 -61.82 31.06
C PRO A 156 7.18 -60.53 31.63
N ASN A 157 6.42 -59.57 32.19
CA ASN A 157 6.10 -59.36 33.64
C ASN A 157 7.37 -59.18 34.53
N ASP A 158 7.54 -58.25 35.46
CA ASP A 158 6.71 -57.42 36.36
C ASP A 158 7.44 -56.06 36.54
N GLU A 159 6.93 -54.96 37.11
CA GLU A 159 6.48 -54.81 38.49
C GLU A 159 5.93 -53.39 38.72
N GLN A 160 4.95 -53.30 39.61
CA GLN A 160 4.16 -52.14 39.99
C GLN A 160 4.89 -51.21 40.97
N THR A 161 4.46 -49.94 41.01
CA THR A 161 4.17 -49.07 42.19
C THR A 161 4.52 -47.61 41.85
N SER A 162 3.86 -46.53 42.27
CA SER A 162 2.57 -46.22 42.89
C SER A 162 2.56 -44.68 43.02
N ARG A 163 1.48 -44.03 42.56
CA ARG A 163 0.83 -42.79 43.05
C ARG A 163 1.69 -41.58 43.47
N LEU A 164 1.35 -40.40 42.94
CA LEU A 164 0.69 -39.33 43.71
C LEU A 164 0.16 -38.22 42.77
N VAL A 165 -1.02 -37.73 43.13
CA VAL A 165 -1.81 -36.69 42.47
C VAL A 165 -1.69 -35.41 43.31
N GLN A 166 -1.71 -34.28 42.59
CA GLN A 166 -2.12 -32.92 42.98
C GLN A 166 -1.13 -31.89 43.58
N ASP A 167 -1.26 -30.72 42.95
CA ASP A 167 -1.13 -29.33 43.41
C ASP A 167 0.24 -28.70 43.65
N SER A 168 0.57 -27.74 42.78
CA SER A 168 0.62 -26.33 43.20
C SER A 168 0.79 -25.38 42.01
N GLN A 169 -0.09 -24.38 41.95
CA GLN A 169 0.14 -23.13 41.22
C GLN A 169 1.11 -22.25 42.01
N ALA A 170 2.05 -21.60 41.31
CA ALA A 170 2.57 -20.29 41.72
C ALA A 170 3.20 -19.54 40.53
N ASN A 171 2.73 -18.30 40.34
CA ASN A 171 3.22 -17.24 39.47
C ASN A 171 4.72 -16.92 39.67
N HIS A 172 5.43 -16.49 38.62
CA HIS A 172 5.77 -15.08 38.29
C HIS A 172 6.87 -15.00 37.19
N PRO A 173 7.19 -13.82 36.60
CA PRO A 173 7.25 -13.63 35.15
C PRO A 173 8.68 -13.46 34.60
N LEU A 174 8.88 -13.79 33.33
CA LEU A 174 10.13 -13.45 32.63
C LEU A 174 10.12 -11.97 32.23
N LYS A 175 11.01 -11.22 32.88
CA LYS A 175 11.31 -9.79 32.66
C LYS A 175 11.68 -9.51 31.20
N ALA A 176 10.95 -8.60 30.58
CA ALA A 176 11.38 -7.90 29.37
C ALA A 176 12.60 -7.01 29.68
N LYS A 177 13.75 -7.32 29.07
CA LYS A 177 14.89 -6.39 29.01
C LYS A 177 14.61 -5.36 27.91
N ARG A 178 14.20 -4.16 28.32
CA ARG A 178 14.48 -2.93 27.57
C ARG A 178 15.99 -2.73 27.57
N ASN A 179 16.57 -2.42 26.42
CA ASN A 179 17.75 -1.56 26.42
C ASN A 179 17.66 -0.52 25.29
N PRO A 180 17.94 0.76 25.58
CA PRO A 180 17.77 1.89 24.69
C PRO A 180 19.03 2.12 23.87
N GLY A 181 18.87 2.53 22.61
CA GLY A 181 19.99 2.78 21.70
C GLY A 181 19.74 3.99 20.80
N TRP A 182 19.32 5.11 21.38
CA TRP A 182 19.38 6.42 20.73
C TRP A 182 20.45 7.27 21.43
N LEU A 183 21.20 8.03 20.60
CA LEU A 183 22.21 9.06 20.89
C LEU A 183 23.68 8.64 20.72
N TRP A 184 24.21 9.01 19.53
CA TRP A 184 25.45 9.73 19.18
C TRP A 184 25.70 9.39 17.69
N GLN A 185 25.91 10.29 16.71
CA GLN A 185 26.32 11.68 16.77
C GLN A 185 26.11 12.38 15.41
N TYR A 186 25.53 13.58 15.48
CA TYR A 186 25.61 14.67 14.51
C TYR A 186 27.08 15.01 14.17
N LYS A 187 27.49 14.89 12.89
CA LYS A 187 28.50 15.76 12.23
C LYS A 187 28.34 15.63 10.71
N GLY A 188 27.80 16.65 10.03
CA GLY A 188 27.79 16.65 8.56
C GLY A 188 26.86 17.59 7.81
N THR A 189 26.43 18.74 8.35
CA THR A 189 25.66 19.72 7.55
C THR A 189 25.93 21.14 8.02
N VAL A 190 27.07 21.71 7.59
CA VAL A 190 27.36 23.16 7.69
C VAL A 190 27.78 23.75 6.32
N LEU A 191 27.65 23.01 5.20
CA LEU A 191 28.12 23.49 3.89
C LEU A 191 27.04 23.69 2.81
N THR A 192 25.74 23.55 3.12
CA THR A 192 24.66 23.82 2.15
C THR A 192 23.83 25.08 2.43
N VAL A 193 24.00 25.72 3.59
CA VAL A 193 23.22 26.93 3.96
C VAL A 193 23.84 28.23 3.41
N LEU A 194 25.06 28.20 2.87
CA LEU A 194 25.70 29.39 2.28
C LEU A 194 25.46 29.58 0.76
N ALA A 195 24.85 28.61 0.07
CA ALA A 195 24.58 28.72 -1.37
C ALA A 195 23.22 29.37 -1.71
N LEU A 196 22.27 29.40 -0.78
CA LEU A 196 20.93 29.99 -1.00
C LEU A 196 20.85 31.48 -0.65
N ALA A 197 21.79 32.01 0.15
CA ALA A 197 21.82 33.44 0.48
C ALA A 197 22.31 34.32 -0.68
N ILE A 198 23.16 33.79 -1.57
CA ILE A 198 23.75 34.57 -2.68
C ILE A 198 22.73 34.80 -3.81
N VAL A 199 21.81 33.87 -4.05
CA VAL A 199 20.78 33.98 -5.10
C VAL A 199 19.71 35.02 -4.74
N CYS A 200 19.37 35.19 -3.46
CA CYS A 200 18.41 36.20 -3.02
C CYS A 200 18.98 37.63 -3.08
N THR A 201 20.29 37.83 -2.90
CA THR A 201 20.93 39.15 -3.09
C THR A 201 21.04 39.55 -4.56
N ILE A 202 21.17 38.60 -5.48
CA ILE A 202 21.31 38.90 -6.92
C ILE A 202 19.95 39.27 -7.56
N LEU A 203 18.82 38.80 -7.01
CA LEU A 203 17.49 39.19 -7.48
C LEU A 203 16.97 40.51 -6.89
N ALA A 204 17.67 41.11 -5.93
CA ALA A 204 17.31 42.39 -5.32
C ALA A 204 18.05 43.61 -5.92
N LEU A 205 18.91 43.42 -6.93
CA LEU A 205 19.74 44.49 -7.52
C LEU A 205 19.52 44.74 -9.02
N ASN A 206 18.56 44.09 -9.67
CA ASN A 206 18.20 44.40 -11.06
C ASN A 206 16.88 45.16 -11.11
N ASP A 207 16.99 46.49 -11.26
CA ASP A 207 15.89 47.39 -11.60
C ASP A 207 15.24 46.99 -12.93
N TRP A 208 13.97 46.58 -12.89
CA TRP A 208 13.14 46.37 -14.07
C TRP A 208 12.38 47.66 -14.44
N PRO A 209 12.44 48.16 -15.69
CA PRO A 209 11.94 49.49 -16.01
C PRO A 209 10.41 49.54 -16.09
N LYS A 210 9.82 50.53 -15.40
CA LYS A 210 8.41 50.91 -15.53
C LYS A 210 8.23 51.81 -16.76
N GLY A 211 7.71 51.26 -17.84
CA GLY A 211 7.27 52.01 -19.02
C GLY A 211 5.87 52.60 -18.82
N LYS A 212 5.77 53.93 -18.85
CA LYS A 212 4.52 54.70 -18.97
C LYS A 212 3.99 54.59 -20.40
N ILE A 213 2.67 54.38 -20.56
CA ILE A 213 1.95 54.82 -21.75
C ILE A 213 0.67 55.51 -21.26
N SER A 214 0.57 56.80 -21.55
CA SER A 214 -0.63 57.63 -21.39
C SER A 214 -0.82 58.38 -22.69
N LEU A 215 -1.93 58.11 -23.38
CA LEU A 215 -2.60 58.90 -24.42
C LEU A 215 -4.03 58.31 -24.48
N GLY A 216 -5.15 59.02 -24.43
CA GLY A 216 -5.50 60.41 -24.33
C GLY A 216 -7.03 60.45 -24.19
N GLY A 217 -7.56 61.45 -23.47
CA GLY A 217 -8.99 61.61 -23.27
C GLY A 217 -9.73 62.01 -24.55
N GLY A 218 -11.00 61.62 -24.60
CA GLY A 218 -11.98 62.04 -25.60
C GLY A 218 -13.38 61.77 -25.06
N ASP A 219 -13.94 62.79 -24.43
CA ASP A 219 -15.33 62.87 -23.95
C ASP A 219 -16.28 63.02 -25.15
N LEU A 220 -17.26 62.13 -25.27
CA LEU A 220 -18.45 62.30 -26.10
C LEU A 220 -19.64 61.69 -25.36
N SER A 221 -20.20 62.50 -24.48
CA SER A 221 -21.55 62.36 -23.96
C SER A 221 -22.61 62.39 -25.06
N GLN A 222 -23.70 61.66 -24.82
CA GLN A 222 -25.02 61.71 -25.45
C GLN A 222 -25.17 61.00 -26.81
N GLN A 223 -25.83 59.83 -26.80
CA GLN A 223 -27.19 59.68 -27.32
C GLN A 223 -27.74 58.25 -27.16
N ALA A 224 -29.07 58.19 -27.04
CA ALA A 224 -29.96 57.04 -27.16
C ALA A 224 -30.19 56.17 -25.91
N GLU A 225 -30.99 56.75 -25.01
CA GLU A 225 -32.02 56.05 -24.24
C GLU A 225 -32.88 55.17 -25.16
N ALA A 226 -32.88 53.86 -24.94
CA ALA A 226 -33.90 52.95 -25.41
C ALA A 226 -34.08 51.84 -24.37
N GLU A 227 -35.31 51.77 -23.86
CA GLU A 227 -35.78 50.99 -22.72
C GLU A 227 -35.32 49.52 -22.76
N ARG A 228 -34.53 49.12 -21.76
CA ARG A 228 -34.28 47.71 -21.44
C ARG A 228 -35.13 47.34 -20.23
N PRO A 229 -36.00 46.32 -20.30
CA PRO A 229 -36.89 45.97 -19.21
C PRO A 229 -36.09 45.52 -17.99
N ALA A 230 -36.56 45.97 -16.81
CA ALA A 230 -35.99 45.66 -15.51
C ALA A 230 -35.81 44.15 -15.32
N GLN A 231 -34.57 43.68 -15.42
CA GLN A 231 -34.18 42.38 -14.91
C GLN A 231 -34.29 42.48 -13.38
N LYS A 232 -35.33 41.85 -12.84
CA LYS A 232 -35.39 41.47 -11.43
C LYS A 232 -34.12 40.66 -11.16
N ASN A 233 -33.14 41.29 -10.52
CA ASN A 233 -32.05 40.59 -9.85
C ASN A 233 -32.68 39.85 -8.67
N ASP A 234 -33.25 38.69 -8.96
CA ASP A 234 -33.48 37.67 -7.96
C ASP A 234 -32.11 37.07 -7.67
N GLU A 235 -31.33 37.75 -6.81
CA GLU A 235 -30.19 37.16 -6.11
C GLU A 235 -30.74 36.07 -5.18
N THR A 236 -31.19 34.98 -5.80
CA THR A 236 -31.21 33.70 -5.15
C THR A 236 -29.75 33.37 -4.86
N HIS A 237 -29.32 33.71 -3.65
CA HIS A 237 -28.14 33.13 -3.03
C HIS A 237 -28.29 31.62 -3.15
N TYR A 238 -27.73 31.03 -4.21
CA TYR A 238 -27.58 29.60 -4.35
C TYR A 238 -26.62 29.19 -3.24
N ARG A 239 -27.18 28.86 -2.08
CA ARG A 239 -26.46 28.09 -1.08
C ARG A 239 -26.44 26.68 -1.64
N PRO A 240 -25.29 26.16 -2.10
CA PRO A 240 -25.22 24.75 -2.47
C PRO A 240 -25.74 23.94 -1.28
N VAL A 241 -26.67 23.04 -1.54
CA VAL A 241 -27.13 22.10 -0.53
C VAL A 241 -25.93 21.21 -0.24
N VAL A 242 -25.25 21.50 0.86
CA VAL A 242 -24.14 20.68 1.33
C VAL A 242 -24.72 19.31 1.70
N LEU A 243 -24.28 18.27 1.01
CA LEU A 243 -24.63 16.89 1.32
C LEU A 243 -24.25 16.63 2.78
N THR A 244 -25.27 16.50 3.63
CA THR A 244 -25.04 16.30 5.06
C THR A 244 -24.67 14.85 5.31
N LEU A 245 -23.45 14.64 5.83
CA LEU A 245 -22.90 13.34 6.18
C LEU A 245 -22.78 13.22 7.71
N ARG A 246 -22.92 12.00 8.22
CA ARG A 246 -22.65 11.72 9.64
C ARG A 246 -21.16 11.88 9.94
N THR A 247 -20.85 12.75 10.89
CA THR A 247 -19.48 13.03 11.37
C THR A 247 -19.12 12.26 12.65
N LYS A 248 -20.11 11.74 13.37
CA LYS A 248 -19.90 11.03 14.64
C LYS A 248 -19.74 9.53 14.44
N PRO A 249 -18.68 8.89 14.99
CA PRO A 249 -18.49 7.45 14.89
C PRO A 249 -19.66 6.63 15.46
N ALA A 250 -19.94 5.48 14.85
CA ALA A 250 -21.00 4.56 15.27
C ALA A 250 -20.56 3.09 15.17
N THR A 251 -21.33 2.19 15.81
CA THR A 251 -21.24 0.76 15.54
C THR A 251 -22.34 0.40 14.54
N LEU A 252 -21.98 -0.06 13.35
CA LEU A 252 -22.89 -0.31 12.23
C LEU A 252 -22.81 -1.76 11.77
N SER A 253 -23.97 -2.41 11.65
CA SER A 253 -24.09 -3.71 10.99
C SER A 253 -23.91 -3.58 9.47
N ALA A 254 -23.65 -4.71 8.79
CA ALA A 254 -23.57 -4.72 7.33
C ALA A 254 -24.87 -4.24 6.65
N ASP A 255 -26.03 -4.53 7.25
CA ASP A 255 -27.34 -4.09 6.75
C ASP A 255 -27.53 -2.58 6.93
N GLN A 256 -27.07 -2.00 8.06
CA GLN A 256 -27.12 -0.55 8.28
C GLN A 256 -26.22 0.19 7.29
N VAL A 257 -25.01 -0.34 7.01
CA VAL A 257 -24.13 0.23 5.99
C VAL A 257 -24.77 0.12 4.61
N LYS A 258 -25.32 -1.04 4.24
CA LYS A 258 -26.02 -1.21 2.95
C LYS A 258 -27.19 -0.24 2.81
N ALA A 259 -28.00 -0.06 3.85
CA ALA A 259 -29.12 0.88 3.84
C ALA A 259 -28.64 2.33 3.61
N MET A 260 -27.58 2.74 4.32
CA MET A 260 -26.98 4.07 4.14
C MET A 260 -26.47 4.27 2.70
N LEU A 261 -25.77 3.29 2.14
CA LEU A 261 -25.25 3.36 0.76
C LEU A 261 -26.38 3.56 -0.26
N ILE A 262 -27.51 2.87 -0.07
CA ILE A 262 -28.69 3.00 -0.93
C ILE A 262 -29.36 4.36 -0.74
N GLU A 263 -29.55 4.81 0.51
CA GLU A 263 -30.18 6.08 0.83
C GLU A 263 -29.43 7.27 0.23
N LYS A 264 -28.10 7.22 0.26
CA LYS A 264 -27.21 8.30 -0.21
C LYS A 264 -26.78 8.15 -1.68
N ASP A 265 -27.24 7.10 -2.37
CA ASP A 265 -26.85 6.74 -3.74
C ASP A 265 -25.32 6.54 -3.92
N PHE A 266 -24.63 6.12 -2.85
CA PHE A 266 -23.20 5.87 -2.88
C PHE A 266 -22.88 4.58 -3.61
N TYR A 267 -21.89 4.63 -4.50
CA TYR A 267 -21.39 3.45 -5.18
C TYR A 267 -20.67 2.51 -4.22
N ASP A 268 -21.01 1.22 -4.27
CA ASP A 268 -20.24 0.14 -3.64
C ASP A 268 -20.41 -1.11 -4.49
N LEU A 269 -19.31 -1.65 -5.02
CA LEU A 269 -19.32 -2.76 -5.96
C LEU A 269 -20.04 -4.01 -5.42
N GLN A 270 -20.07 -4.22 -4.10
CA GLN A 270 -20.68 -5.38 -3.46
C GLN A 270 -22.10 -5.11 -2.95
N ARG A 271 -22.37 -3.92 -2.42
CA ARG A 271 -23.60 -3.60 -1.66
C ARG A 271 -24.55 -2.66 -2.39
N ASN A 272 -24.04 -1.81 -3.29
CA ASN A 272 -24.82 -0.87 -4.08
C ASN A 272 -24.17 -0.58 -5.45
N LYS A 273 -24.06 -1.62 -6.30
CA LYS A 273 -23.38 -1.52 -7.62
C LYS A 273 -24.02 -0.51 -8.57
N SER A 274 -25.31 -0.22 -8.38
CA SER A 274 -26.04 0.80 -9.15
C SER A 274 -25.91 2.21 -8.60
N GLY A 275 -25.26 2.39 -7.45
CA GLY A 275 -25.06 3.70 -6.84
C GLY A 275 -24.26 4.61 -7.78
N LYS A 276 -24.69 5.86 -7.91
CA LYS A 276 -24.04 6.82 -8.82
C LYS A 276 -22.84 7.53 -8.19
N GLY A 277 -22.64 7.39 -6.89
CA GLY A 277 -21.64 8.15 -6.14
C GLY A 277 -22.08 9.60 -5.94
N VAL A 278 -21.14 10.45 -5.57
CA VAL A 278 -21.39 11.87 -5.32
C VAL A 278 -20.65 12.70 -6.36
N THR A 279 -21.33 13.68 -6.95
CA THR A 279 -20.65 14.69 -7.77
C THR A 279 -19.99 15.71 -6.83
N ASN A 280 -18.75 15.41 -6.42
CA ASN A 280 -17.98 16.27 -5.52
C ASN A 280 -17.37 17.47 -6.27
N VAL A 281 -17.27 18.61 -5.58
CA VAL A 281 -16.61 19.82 -6.11
C VAL A 281 -15.36 20.07 -5.27
N TYR A 282 -14.21 19.69 -5.81
CA TYR A 282 -12.95 19.75 -5.06
C TYR A 282 -12.12 21.00 -5.33
N GLU A 283 -11.46 21.49 -4.28
CA GLU A 283 -10.48 22.56 -4.34
C GLU A 283 -9.22 22.17 -3.56
N ILE A 284 -8.04 22.39 -4.15
CA ILE A 284 -6.75 22.21 -3.45
C ILE A 284 -6.44 23.45 -2.62
N GLN A 285 -6.09 23.23 -1.36
CA GLN A 285 -5.70 24.26 -0.41
C GLN A 285 -4.39 23.89 0.30
N ALA A 286 -3.88 24.83 1.12
CA ALA A 286 -2.69 24.65 1.95
C ALA A 286 -1.48 24.06 1.17
N ASN A 287 -1.12 24.70 0.05
CA ASN A 287 0.00 24.29 -0.81
C ASN A 287 -0.07 22.83 -1.29
N GLY A 288 -1.27 22.30 -1.54
CA GLY A 288 -1.43 20.91 -2.03
C GLY A 288 -1.63 19.87 -0.94
N GLN A 289 -1.67 20.28 0.34
CA GLN A 289 -1.77 19.34 1.46
C GLN A 289 -3.22 18.98 1.82
N VAL A 290 -4.18 19.81 1.42
CA VAL A 290 -5.59 19.68 1.78
C VAL A 290 -6.48 19.76 0.54
N VAL A 291 -7.50 18.90 0.49
CA VAL A 291 -8.59 18.96 -0.50
C VAL A 291 -9.85 19.41 0.25
N TYR A 292 -10.40 20.56 -0.11
CA TYR A 292 -11.73 20.96 0.31
C TYR A 292 -12.76 20.37 -0.65
N ASP A 293 -13.83 19.79 -0.11
CA ASP A 293 -14.97 19.29 -0.86
C ASP A 293 -16.18 20.20 -0.64
N GLY A 294 -16.48 21.03 -1.64
CA GLY A 294 -17.61 21.96 -1.61
C GLY A 294 -18.98 21.28 -1.62
N THR A 295 -19.06 19.99 -1.98
CA THR A 295 -20.31 19.23 -1.94
C THR A 295 -20.64 18.77 -0.53
N THR A 296 -19.64 18.36 0.27
CA THR A 296 -19.84 17.84 1.64
C THR A 296 -19.46 18.82 2.74
N GLY A 297 -18.74 19.90 2.39
CA GLY A 297 -18.18 20.86 3.34
C GLY A 297 -16.96 20.33 4.11
N LEU A 298 -16.45 19.15 3.74
CA LEU A 298 -15.34 18.49 4.44
C LEU A 298 -13.99 18.89 3.85
N TYR A 299 -12.97 18.87 4.70
CA TYR A 299 -11.59 19.00 4.28
C TYR A 299 -10.87 17.68 4.53
N TRP A 300 -10.12 17.27 3.52
CA TRP A 300 -9.44 15.99 3.48
C TRP A 300 -7.95 16.19 3.39
N GLN A 301 -7.18 15.31 4.03
CA GLN A 301 -5.77 15.17 3.74
C GLN A 301 -5.62 14.79 2.25
N GLN A 302 -4.92 15.61 1.45
CA GLN A 302 -4.75 15.34 0.02
C GLN A 302 -3.94 14.06 -0.22
N SER A 303 -2.92 13.86 0.60
CA SER A 303 -2.17 12.61 0.72
C SER A 303 -2.40 12.05 2.11
N GLY A 304 -2.49 10.74 2.25
CA GLY A 304 -2.67 10.08 3.54
C GLY A 304 -1.35 9.66 4.19
N SER A 305 -1.43 8.69 5.09
CA SER A 305 -0.23 8.01 5.58
C SER A 305 0.46 7.26 4.43
N LEU A 306 1.78 7.34 4.39
CA LEU A 306 2.59 6.56 3.44
C LEU A 306 2.74 5.11 3.89
N ASP A 307 2.83 4.92 5.22
CA ASP A 307 2.88 3.61 5.83
C ASP A 307 1.47 3.13 6.16
N TYR A 308 1.34 1.81 6.12
CA TYR A 308 0.18 1.12 6.62
C TYR A 308 0.32 0.86 8.11
N MET A 309 -0.79 0.92 8.84
CA MET A 309 -0.76 0.85 10.30
C MET A 309 -2.01 0.19 10.88
N ALA A 310 -1.84 -0.44 12.03
CA ALA A 310 -2.96 -0.99 12.79
C ALA A 310 -3.92 0.13 13.22
N PHE A 311 -5.18 -0.21 13.47
CA PHE A 311 -6.19 0.78 13.87
C PHE A 311 -5.80 1.60 15.12
N LYS A 312 -5.08 1.00 16.08
CA LYS A 312 -4.58 1.72 17.25
C LYS A 312 -3.58 2.81 16.85
N ASP A 313 -2.70 2.52 15.90
CA ASP A 313 -1.66 3.43 15.43
C ASP A 313 -2.25 4.50 14.49
N ALA A 314 -3.35 4.20 13.81
CA ALA A 314 -4.14 5.20 13.08
C ALA A 314 -4.64 6.34 14.00
N GLN A 315 -5.03 6.02 15.23
CA GLN A 315 -5.39 7.04 16.20
C GLN A 315 -4.17 7.89 16.62
N ALA A 316 -2.99 7.27 16.74
CA ALA A 316 -1.75 7.98 17.05
C ALA A 316 -1.31 8.88 15.88
N TYR A 317 -1.52 8.45 14.63
CA TYR A 317 -1.30 9.28 13.44
C TYR A 317 -2.17 10.54 13.47
N ILE A 318 -3.46 10.42 13.80
CA ILE A 318 -4.36 11.57 13.96
C ILE A 318 -3.87 12.50 15.08
N THR A 319 -3.51 11.96 16.25
CA THR A 319 -2.95 12.75 17.35
C THR A 319 -1.72 13.54 16.89
N LYS A 320 -0.82 12.88 16.15
CA LYS A 320 0.38 13.53 15.62
C LYS A 320 0.05 14.65 14.61
N LEU A 321 -0.90 14.44 13.70
CA LEU A 321 -1.34 15.50 12.77
C LEU A 321 -1.81 16.75 13.52
N ASN A 322 -2.54 16.55 14.62
CA ASN A 322 -3.08 17.64 15.41
C ASN A 322 -2.01 18.34 16.24
N ASP A 323 -1.11 17.58 16.87
CA ASP A 323 0.02 18.13 17.62
C ASP A 323 0.96 18.95 16.72
N ASP A 324 1.20 18.47 15.50
CA ASP A 324 2.05 19.15 14.51
C ASP A 324 1.34 20.31 13.79
N LYS A 325 0.04 20.53 14.06
CA LYS A 325 -0.83 21.48 13.33
C LYS A 325 -0.73 21.30 11.82
N PHE A 326 -0.88 20.07 11.32
CA PHE A 326 -0.77 19.75 9.90
C PHE A 326 -1.66 20.68 9.06
N ALA A 327 -1.07 21.32 8.05
CA ALA A 327 -1.71 22.32 7.20
C ALA A 327 -2.35 23.51 7.96
N GLY A 328 -1.90 23.77 9.20
CA GLY A 328 -2.42 24.83 10.07
C GLY A 328 -3.59 24.41 10.96
N TYR A 329 -4.00 23.14 10.95
CA TYR A 329 -5.18 22.65 11.65
C TYR A 329 -4.86 21.59 12.70
N ASP A 330 -5.67 21.52 13.77
CA ASP A 330 -5.48 20.62 14.92
C ASP A 330 -6.73 19.82 15.33
N ASP A 331 -7.69 19.71 14.42
CA ASP A 331 -8.98 19.03 14.55
C ASP A 331 -9.18 17.91 13.51
N TRP A 332 -8.08 17.36 12.99
CA TRP A 332 -8.09 16.18 12.12
C TRP A 332 -8.63 14.96 12.87
N ARG A 333 -9.36 14.10 12.14
CA ARG A 333 -9.91 12.84 12.65
C ARG A 333 -9.95 11.77 11.56
N LEU A 334 -10.21 10.53 11.97
CA LEU A 334 -10.62 9.48 11.04
C LEU A 334 -12.02 9.81 10.48
N PRO A 335 -12.28 9.52 9.19
CA PRO A 335 -13.60 9.68 8.61
C PRO A 335 -14.56 8.60 9.11
N THR A 336 -15.87 8.88 9.10
CA THR A 336 -16.86 7.81 9.18
C THR A 336 -16.91 7.04 7.86
N VAL A 337 -17.54 5.86 7.83
CA VAL A 337 -17.80 5.13 6.58
C VAL A 337 -18.62 5.99 5.61
N GLU A 338 -19.56 6.78 6.12
CA GLU A 338 -20.42 7.62 5.29
C GLU A 338 -19.61 8.74 4.62
N GLU A 339 -18.69 9.37 5.35
CA GLU A 339 -17.76 10.36 4.78
C GLU A 339 -16.78 9.73 3.80
N ALA A 340 -16.17 8.60 4.15
CA ALA A 340 -15.19 7.95 3.28
C ALA A 340 -15.82 7.43 1.98
N MET A 341 -17.07 6.94 2.04
CA MET A 341 -17.80 6.47 0.86
C MET A 341 -18.30 7.61 -0.04
N SER A 342 -18.38 8.85 0.45
CA SER A 342 -18.70 9.99 -0.43
C SER A 342 -17.57 10.30 -1.42
N LEU A 343 -16.36 9.82 -1.18
CA LEU A 343 -15.22 9.90 -2.10
C LEU A 343 -15.21 8.79 -3.16
N MET A 344 -16.07 7.77 -3.02
CA MET A 344 -16.06 6.59 -3.88
C MET A 344 -16.69 6.90 -5.25
N GLU A 345 -15.96 6.56 -6.30
CA GLU A 345 -16.39 6.75 -7.68
C GLU A 345 -16.92 5.44 -8.28
N PRO A 346 -17.92 5.47 -9.18
CA PRO A 346 -18.37 4.27 -9.89
C PRO A 346 -17.36 3.69 -10.89
N GLU A 347 -16.41 4.52 -11.31
CA GLU A 347 -15.36 4.20 -12.28
C GLU A 347 -13.99 4.47 -11.67
N ARG A 348 -12.97 3.72 -12.12
CA ARG A 348 -11.59 3.98 -11.74
C ARG A 348 -11.14 5.27 -12.41
N LYS A 349 -10.88 6.31 -11.62
CA LYS A 349 -10.49 7.64 -12.13
C LYS A 349 -9.03 7.98 -11.86
N ASN A 350 -8.43 7.44 -10.81
CA ASN A 350 -7.06 7.76 -10.40
C ASN A 350 -6.16 6.51 -10.46
N GLY A 351 -5.63 6.24 -11.66
CA GLY A 351 -4.98 4.96 -11.96
C GLY A 351 -5.99 3.83 -11.80
N ASN A 352 -5.65 2.83 -10.97
CA ASN A 352 -6.55 1.75 -10.64
C ASN A 352 -7.48 2.07 -9.45
N LEU A 353 -7.64 3.31 -9.02
CA LEU A 353 -8.50 3.64 -7.88
C LEU A 353 -9.84 4.28 -8.27
N PHE A 354 -10.90 3.87 -7.59
CA PHE A 354 -12.26 4.42 -7.60
C PHE A 354 -12.34 5.71 -6.76
N ILE A 355 -11.46 6.68 -7.04
CA ILE A 355 -11.41 8.00 -6.41
C ILE A 355 -10.87 9.02 -7.41
N GLU A 356 -11.19 10.29 -7.24
CA GLU A 356 -10.72 11.36 -8.11
C GLU A 356 -9.17 11.56 -8.08
N PRO A 357 -8.52 11.93 -9.22
CA PRO A 357 -7.07 12.17 -9.33
C PRO A 357 -6.51 13.29 -8.47
N ILE A 358 -7.38 14.11 -7.87
CA ILE A 358 -6.97 15.18 -6.96
C ILE A 358 -6.34 14.64 -5.67
N PHE A 359 -6.64 13.40 -5.30
CA PHE A 359 -6.05 12.71 -4.15
C PHE A 359 -4.79 11.93 -4.54
N ASP A 360 -3.82 11.80 -3.63
CA ASP A 360 -2.68 10.89 -3.80
C ASP A 360 -3.17 9.44 -3.95
N ASN A 361 -2.64 8.73 -4.93
CA ASN A 361 -3.04 7.37 -5.33
C ASN A 361 -2.32 6.25 -4.55
N LYS A 362 -1.56 6.59 -3.51
CA LYS A 362 -0.90 5.59 -2.64
C LYS A 362 -1.81 5.01 -1.57
N GLN A 363 -2.95 5.66 -1.30
CA GLN A 363 -3.93 5.17 -0.32
C GLN A 363 -5.01 4.34 -1.02
N TYR A 364 -4.70 3.07 -1.29
CA TYR A 364 -5.61 2.08 -1.86
C TYR A 364 -6.85 1.84 -0.98
N TRP A 365 -6.68 1.96 0.33
CA TRP A 365 -7.71 1.76 1.34
C TRP A 365 -7.47 2.66 2.53
N ILE A 366 -8.53 3.04 3.25
CA ILE A 366 -8.41 3.88 4.44
C ILE A 366 -9.21 3.35 5.61
N TRP A 367 -8.65 3.47 6.81
CA TRP A 367 -9.40 3.30 8.06
C TRP A 367 -10.54 4.29 8.18
N THR A 368 -11.66 3.85 8.74
CA THR A 368 -12.74 4.72 9.21
C THR A 368 -12.86 4.65 10.73
N SER A 369 -13.62 5.57 11.34
CA SER A 369 -13.90 5.57 12.76
C SER A 369 -15.01 4.59 13.17
N ASP A 370 -15.74 4.01 12.22
CA ASP A 370 -16.92 3.19 12.51
C ASP A 370 -16.56 1.74 12.81
N LYS A 371 -17.26 1.14 13.78
CA LYS A 371 -17.06 -0.25 14.16
C LYS A 371 -18.13 -1.13 13.52
N ALA A 372 -17.76 -2.34 13.12
CA ALA A 372 -18.71 -3.40 12.77
C ALA A 372 -19.01 -4.31 13.97
N ALA A 373 -18.02 -4.47 14.86
CA ALA A 373 -18.12 -5.24 16.10
C ALA A 373 -17.02 -4.79 17.07
N ALA A 374 -16.97 -5.38 18.28
CA ALA A 374 -15.99 -5.00 19.31
C ALA A 374 -14.53 -4.97 18.84
N ARG A 375 -14.15 -5.82 17.87
CA ARG A 375 -12.79 -5.93 17.30
C ARG A 375 -12.76 -5.79 15.78
N ARG A 376 -13.81 -5.24 15.17
CA ARG A 376 -13.88 -5.02 13.72
C ARG A 376 -14.22 -3.59 13.44
N VAL A 377 -13.42 -2.97 12.59
CA VAL A 377 -13.58 -1.58 12.17
C VAL A 377 -13.87 -1.58 10.67
N TRP A 378 -14.76 -0.70 10.25
CA TRP A 378 -15.03 -0.49 8.85
C TRP A 378 -13.88 0.26 8.16
N LEU A 379 -13.72 -0.02 6.89
CA LEU A 379 -12.75 0.64 6.01
C LEU A 379 -13.36 0.82 4.62
N VAL A 380 -12.73 1.66 3.82
CA VAL A 380 -13.09 1.89 2.42
C VAL A 380 -11.92 1.49 1.53
N LEU A 381 -12.16 0.63 0.53
CA LEU A 381 -11.19 0.11 -0.44
C LEU A 381 -11.43 0.81 -1.78
N PHE A 382 -10.61 1.80 -2.11
CA PHE A 382 -10.66 2.50 -3.39
C PHE A 382 -10.11 1.65 -4.54
N ASP A 383 -9.31 0.63 -4.28
CA ASP A 383 -8.81 -0.32 -5.28
C ASP A 383 -9.84 -1.40 -5.66
N PHE A 384 -10.75 -1.73 -4.76
CA PHE A 384 -11.84 -2.68 -5.02
C PHE A 384 -13.24 -2.03 -5.11
N GLY A 385 -13.35 -0.72 -4.91
CA GLY A 385 -14.60 0.01 -5.10
C GLY A 385 -15.69 -0.32 -4.07
N HIS A 386 -15.35 -0.67 -2.83
CA HIS A 386 -16.34 -1.05 -1.80
C HIS A 386 -15.85 -0.79 -0.37
N CYS A 387 -16.77 -0.79 0.59
CA CYS A 387 -16.45 -0.80 2.02
C CYS A 387 -16.35 -2.22 2.59
N TYR A 388 -15.50 -2.42 3.59
CA TYR A 388 -15.27 -3.74 4.18
C TYR A 388 -15.05 -3.65 5.70
N ASN A 389 -15.17 -4.76 6.43
CA ASN A 389 -14.80 -4.81 7.85
C ASN A 389 -14.06 -6.12 8.16
N PRO A 390 -12.72 -6.10 8.22
CA PRO A 390 -11.94 -7.28 8.51
C PRO A 390 -11.79 -7.53 10.00
N ALA A 391 -11.27 -8.72 10.34
CA ALA A 391 -10.94 -9.06 11.72
C ALA A 391 -9.61 -8.41 12.19
N TYR A 392 -8.57 -8.37 11.34
CA TYR A 392 -7.25 -7.81 11.68
C TYR A 392 -6.46 -7.48 10.41
N ASP A 393 -5.96 -6.25 10.30
CA ASP A 393 -4.97 -5.85 9.29
C ASP A 393 -4.39 -4.47 9.61
N ASP A 394 -3.40 -4.07 8.83
CA ASP A 394 -2.86 -2.71 8.80
C ASP A 394 -3.44 -1.97 7.59
N PHE A 395 -3.70 -0.67 7.69
CA PHE A 395 -4.21 0.12 6.56
C PHE A 395 -3.69 1.53 6.59
N SER A 396 -3.85 2.24 5.47
CA SER A 396 -3.51 3.66 5.44
C SER A 396 -4.57 4.51 6.14
N VAL A 397 -4.21 5.76 6.41
CA VAL A 397 -5.11 6.78 6.96
C VAL A 397 -5.21 7.91 5.96
N ARG A 398 -6.44 8.37 5.69
CA ARG A 398 -6.68 9.69 5.10
C ARG A 398 -7.55 10.46 6.08
N ALA A 399 -6.97 11.47 6.71
CA ALA A 399 -7.68 12.24 7.72
C ALA A 399 -8.73 13.17 7.08
N VAL A 400 -9.79 13.45 7.84
CA VAL A 400 -10.84 14.40 7.49
C VAL A 400 -11.05 15.39 8.64
N ARG A 401 -11.58 16.56 8.32
CA ARG A 401 -12.08 17.57 9.26
C ARG A 401 -13.26 18.33 8.63
N SER A 402 -14.01 19.05 9.45
CA SER A 402 -15.26 19.75 9.08
C SER A 402 -15.27 21.17 9.59
#